data_AF-A0A8S9K4Q0-F1
#
_entry.id   AF-A0A8S9K4Q0-F1
#
_cell.length_a   1.000
_cell.length_b   1.000
_cell.length_c   1.000
_cell.angle_alpha   90.00
_cell.angle_beta   90.00
_cell.angle_gamma   90.00
#
_symmetry.space_group_name_H-M   'P 1'
#
loop_
_entity.id
_entity.type
_entity.pdbx_description
1 polymer ?
#
loop_
_entity_poly.entity_id
_entity_poly.type
_entity_poly.pdbx_seq_one_letter_code
_entity_poly.pdbx_strand_id
1 'polypeptide(L)' 'MESNKSVAEIHLMLITSSGGDPDQKDRRQLRHMALAYKVPVITTVARALATAEGIKSLKPSAIKMNALHHFF' A
#
# COMPACT_ATOMS: atom_id res chain seq x y z
N MET A 1 9.43 15.41 27.05
CA MET A 1 9.87 14.01 26.85
C MET A 1 8.72 13.31 26.14
N GLU A 2 8.63 13.49 24.82
CA GLU A 2 7.56 12.88 24.04
C GLU A 2 7.80 11.37 23.98
N SER A 3 6.83 10.63 24.50
CA SER A 3 6.76 9.18 24.38
C SER A 3 6.85 8.83 22.89
N ASN A 4 7.94 8.18 22.50
CA ASN A 4 8.15 7.63 21.17
C ASN A 4 7.05 6.59 20.92
N LYS A 5 5.90 7.03 20.38
CA LYS A 5 4.85 6.15 19.88
C LYS A 5 5.52 5.23 18.87
N SER A 6 5.53 3.93 19.14
CA SER A 6 5.88 2.92 18.15
C SER A 6 4.85 3.03 17.01
N VAL A 7 5.24 3.79 15.99
CA VAL A 7 4.52 3.88 14.72
C VAL A 7 4.40 2.45 14.19
N ALA A 8 3.21 2.06 13.73
CA ALA A 8 3.07 0.80 13.00
C ALA A 8 4.09 0.81 11.84
N GLU A 9 5.10 -0.06 11.91
CA GLU A 9 6.30 -0.05 11.04
C GLU A 9 6.02 -0.45 9.58
N ILE A 10 4.76 -0.78 9.25
CA ILE A 10 4.37 -1.29 7.94
C ILE A 10 3.37 -0.35 7.28
N HIS A 11 3.83 0.34 6.24
CA HIS A 11 3.00 1.25 5.44
C HIS A 11 2.34 0.59 4.22
N LEU A 12 2.81 -0.60 3.82
CA LEU A 12 2.33 -1.35 2.67
C LEU A 12 2.70 -2.83 2.82
N MET A 13 1.77 -3.73 2.50
CA MET A 13 2.06 -5.17 2.43
C MET A 13 1.94 -5.68 0.99
N LEU A 14 2.99 -6.36 0.51
CA LEU A 14 2.98 -7.09 -0.75
C LEU A 14 2.85 -8.58 -0.46
N ILE A 15 1.73 -9.18 -0.86
CA ILE A 15 1.37 -10.55 -0.52
C ILE A 15 0.96 -11.32 -1.78
N THR A 16 1.97 -11.76 -2.54
CA THR A 16 1.80 -12.57 -3.76
C THR A 16 1.68 -14.05 -3.43
N SER A 17 0.79 -14.78 -4.08
CA SER A 17 0.67 -16.24 -3.88
C SER A 17 1.77 -16.99 -4.61
N SER A 18 2.32 -18.02 -3.95
CA SER A 18 3.26 -18.99 -4.52
C SER A 18 2.58 -20.26 -5.09
N GLY A 19 1.25 -20.39 -4.94
CA GLY A 19 0.45 -21.47 -5.53
C GLY A 19 0.20 -22.70 -4.65
N GLY A 20 0.68 -22.73 -3.40
CA GLY A 20 0.49 -23.86 -2.48
C GLY A 20 -0.67 -23.72 -1.47
N ASP A 21 -1.19 -24.82 -0.95
CA ASP A 21 -2.20 -24.82 0.13
C ASP A 21 -1.77 -24.14 1.44
N PRO A 22 -0.55 -24.36 1.98
CA PRO A 22 -0.11 -23.64 3.18
C PRO A 22 0.01 -22.12 2.94
N ASP A 23 0.42 -21.71 1.73
CA ASP A 23 0.43 -20.32 1.28
C ASP A 23 -0.98 -19.72 1.37
N GLN A 24 -2.02 -20.44 0.97
CA GLN A 24 -3.38 -19.87 0.94
C GLN A 24 -3.96 -19.60 2.34
N LYS A 25 -3.63 -20.40 3.35
CA LYS A 25 -4.07 -20.17 4.75
C LYS A 25 -3.37 -18.97 5.36
N ASP A 26 -2.05 -18.94 5.31
CA ASP A 26 -1.25 -17.85 5.89
C ASP A 26 -1.57 -16.52 5.22
N ARG A 27 -1.65 -16.53 3.88
CA ARG A 27 -1.98 -15.35 3.09
C ARG A 27 -3.36 -14.78 3.36
N ARG A 28 -4.31 -15.61 3.78
CA ARG A 28 -5.65 -15.13 4.22
C ARG A 28 -5.54 -14.42 5.55
N GLN A 29 -4.81 -14.99 6.50
CA GLN A 29 -4.62 -14.40 7.82
C GLN A 29 -3.88 -13.06 7.74
N LEU A 30 -2.81 -12.98 6.94
CA LEU A 30 -2.09 -11.72 6.69
C LEU A 30 -2.98 -10.66 6.04
N ARG A 31 -3.84 -11.03 5.08
CA ARG A 31 -4.80 -10.10 4.46
C ARG A 31 -5.85 -9.60 5.45
N HIS A 32 -6.37 -10.47 6.32
CA HIS A 32 -7.29 -10.05 7.38
C HIS A 32 -6.63 -9.12 8.39
N MET A 33 -5.39 -9.39 8.79
CA MET A 33 -4.62 -8.51 9.68
C MET A 33 -4.42 -7.14 9.03
N ALA A 34 -4.01 -7.09 7.77
CA ALA A 34 -3.81 -5.83 7.06
C ALA A 34 -5.10 -4.99 6.98
N LEU A 35 -6.26 -5.64 6.78
CA LEU A 35 -7.57 -4.96 6.84
C LEU A 35 -7.86 -4.40 8.23
N ALA A 36 -7.63 -5.19 9.29
CA ALA A 36 -7.85 -4.76 10.68
C ALA A 36 -6.97 -3.55 11.04
N TYR A 37 -5.71 -3.55 10.59
CA TYR A 37 -4.76 -2.47 10.82
C TYR A 37 -4.81 -1.34 9.77
N LYS A 38 -5.73 -1.41 8.80
CA LYS A 38 -5.87 -0.43 7.70
C LYS A 38 -4.57 -0.21 6.90
N VAL A 39 -3.77 -1.27 6.76
CA VAL A 39 -2.57 -1.28 5.94
C VAL A 39 -2.96 -1.67 4.51
N PRO A 40 -2.62 -0.88 3.48
CA PRO A 40 -2.86 -1.25 2.09
C PRO A 40 -2.19 -2.58 1.72
N VAL A 41 -2.90 -3.42 0.96
CA VAL A 41 -2.39 -4.71 0.49
C VAL A 41 -2.38 -4.79 -1.02
N ILE A 42 -1.27 -5.29 -1.57
CA ILE A 42 -1.12 -5.66 -2.97
C ILE A 42 -0.98 -7.18 -3.07
N THR A 43 -1.81 -7.85 -3.88
CA THR A 43 -1.86 -9.32 -3.94
C THR A 43 -1.31 -9.95 -5.22
N THR A 44 -0.89 -9.13 -6.18
CA THR A 44 -0.46 -9.57 -7.51
C THR A 44 0.76 -8.77 -7.94
N VAL A 45 1.67 -9.41 -8.66
CA VAL A 45 2.89 -8.77 -9.19
C VAL A 45 2.55 -7.60 -10.12
N ALA A 46 1.57 -7.75 -11.01
CA ALA A 46 1.17 -6.68 -11.92
C ALA A 46 0.77 -5.39 -11.19
N ARG A 47 -0.05 -5.51 -10.13
CA ARG A 47 -0.43 -4.37 -9.28
C ARG A 47 0.75 -3.78 -8.50
N ALA A 48 1.72 -4.61 -8.10
CA ALA A 48 2.92 -4.14 -7.43
C ALA A 48 3.77 -3.27 -8.36
N LEU A 49 3.98 -3.73 -9.60
CA LEU A 49 4.70 -2.99 -10.63
C LEU A 49 4.00 -1.66 -10.95
N ALA A 50 2.69 -1.69 -11.21
CA ALA A 50 1.91 -0.48 -11.48
C ALA A 50 1.96 0.52 -10.31
N THR A 51 1.93 0.04 -9.07
CA THR A 51 2.04 0.92 -7.88
C THR A 51 3.43 1.52 -7.78
N ALA A 52 4.48 0.74 -8.02
CA ALA A 52 5.86 1.23 -8.02
C ALA A 52 6.10 2.30 -9.11
N GLU A 53 5.57 2.08 -10.32
CA GLU A 53 5.62 3.06 -11.41
C GLU A 53 4.83 4.34 -11.06
N GLY A 54 3.63 4.21 -10.49
CA GLY A 54 2.86 5.36 -10.01
C GLY A 54 3.63 6.19 -8.98
N ILE A 55 4.19 5.54 -7.95
CA ILE A 55 5.03 6.22 -6.95
C ILE A 55 6.23 6.90 -7.61
N LYS A 56 6.90 6.22 -8.56
CA LYS A 56 8.03 6.79 -9.29
C LYS A 56 7.65 8.02 -10.10
N SER A 57 6.46 8.05 -10.72
CA SER A 57 5.96 9.22 -11.46
C SER A 57 5.64 10.42 -10.56
N LEU A 58 5.26 10.18 -9.31
CA LEU A 58 4.86 11.21 -8.34
C LEU A 58 6.05 11.84 -7.60
N LYS A 59 7.16 11.11 -7.40
CA LYS A 59 8.34 11.61 -6.68
C LYS A 59 9.03 12.84 -7.32
N PRO A 60 9.23 12.93 -8.64
CA PRO A 60 9.98 14.02 -9.26
C PRO A 60 9.14 15.25 -9.65
N SER A 61 7.80 15.18 -9.60
CA SER A 61 6.93 16.25 -10.12
C SER A 61 6.10 16.89 -9.01
N ALA A 62 6.18 18.22 -8.89
CA ALA A 62 5.18 18.97 -8.14
C ALA A 62 3.84 18.77 -8.85
N ILE A 63 2.91 18.07 -8.20
CA ILE A 63 1.57 17.87 -8.75
C ILE A 63 0.94 19.25 -8.90
N LYS A 64 0.71 19.67 -10.15
CA LYS A 64 0.02 20.94 -10.43
C LYS A 64 -1.47 20.73 -10.16
N MET A 65 -1.88 21.02 -8.94
CA MET A 65 -3.29 21.02 -8.55
C MET A 65 -3.94 22.31 -9.04
N ASN A 66 -4.69 22.22 -10.13
CA ASN A 66 -5.55 23.32 -10.56
C ASN A 66 -6.75 23.37 -9.62
N ALA A 67 -6.96 24.52 -8.96
CA ALA A 67 -8.10 24.65 -8.07
C ALA A 67 -9.40 24.75 -8.89
N LEU A 68 -10.37 23.89 -8.59
CA LEU A 68 -11.65 23.85 -9.31
C LEU A 68 -12.42 25.17 -9.20
N HIS A 69 -12.22 25.94 -8.13
CA HIS A 69 -12.86 27.23 -7.92
C HIS A 69 -12.36 28.36 -8.85
N HIS A 70 -11.33 28.14 -9.67
CA HIS A 70 -10.92 29.10 -10.70
C HIS A 70 -11.73 28.98 -12.01
N PHE A 71 -12.60 27.97 -12.13
CA PHE A 71 -13.37 27.66 -13.34
C PHE A 71 -14.85 28.09 -13.27
N PHE A 72 -15.32 28.56 -12.11
CA PHE A 72 -16.68 29.05 -11.85
C PHE A 72 -16.61 30.39 -11.12
#